data_AF-A0A7J7XFJ0-F1
#
_entry.id   AF-A0A7J7XFJ0-F1
#
_cell.length_a   1.000
_cell.length_b   1.000
_cell.length_c   1.000
_cell.angle_alpha   90.00
_cell.angle_beta   90.00
_cell.angle_gamma   90.00
#
_symmetry.space_group_name_H-M   'P 1'
#
loop_
_entity.id
_entity.type
_entity.pdbx_description
1 polymer ?
#
loop_
_entity_poly.entity_id
_entity_poly.type
_entity_poly.pdbx_seq_one_letter_code
_entity_poly.pdbx_strand_id
1 'polypeptide(L)'
;MRRTAFILGSGLLLLVAVWNSLTWHLQRFWGASGHFWQAQWERLLLTFEGKEWVLFVTGATYLPVLSFWTFNGLLLVVDTTGKPNFISRYRIQAGKNDPVRVAPAPPCHSPESGG
;
A
#
# COMPACT_ATOMS: atom_id res chain seq x y z
N MET A 1 -33.81 36.94 6.15
CA MET A 1 -32.53 37.42 5.58
C MET A 1 -31.46 37.68 6.64
N ARG A 2 -31.70 38.53 7.67
CA ARG A 2 -30.68 38.85 8.70
C ARG A 2 -30.13 37.62 9.44
N ARG A 3 -30.99 36.72 9.95
CA ARG A 3 -30.54 35.47 10.63
C ARG A 3 -29.66 34.58 9.74
N THR A 4 -30.05 34.42 8.47
CA THR A 4 -29.29 33.65 7.49
C THR A 4 -27.92 34.27 7.23
N ALA A 5 -27.83 35.60 7.12
CA ALA A 5 -26.56 36.30 6.96
C ALA A 5 -25.65 36.16 8.19
N PHE A 6 -26.21 36.17 9.41
CA PHE A 6 -25.44 35.90 10.63
C PHE A 6 -24.91 34.48 10.70
N ILE A 7 -25.72 33.47 10.34
CA ILE A 7 -25.32 32.06 10.33
C ILE A 7 -24.24 31.81 9.26
N LEU A 8 -24.41 32.37 8.06
CA LEU A 8 -23.43 32.28 6.99
C LEU A 8 -22.13 33.00 7.36
N GLY A 9 -22.22 34.19 7.95
CA GLY A 9 -21.05 34.97 8.37
C GLY A 9 -20.25 34.29 9.48
N SER A 10 -20.93 33.80 10.53
CA SER A 10 -20.25 33.09 11.62
C SER A 10 -19.66 31.75 11.16
N GLY A 11 -20.38 31.02 10.29
CA GLY A 11 -19.88 29.79 9.68
C GLY A 11 -18.64 30.03 8.82
N LEU A 12 -18.63 31.09 8.02
CA LEU A 12 -17.47 31.45 7.20
C LEU A 12 -16.26 31.83 8.06
N LEU A 13 -16.46 32.61 9.13
CA LEU A 13 -15.38 32.97 10.06
C LEU A 13 -14.81 31.75 10.80
N LEU A 14 -15.66 30.83 11.25
CA LEU A 14 -15.23 29.57 11.86
C LEU A 14 -14.44 28.72 10.87
N LEU A 15 -14.91 28.61 9.63
CA LEU A 15 -14.23 27.86 8.57
C LEU A 15 -12.84 28.43 8.31
N VAL A 16 -12.71 29.76 8.20
CA VAL A 16 -11.40 30.43 8.02
C VAL A 16 -10.48 30.17 9.21
N ALA A 17 -10.99 30.27 10.45
CA ALA A 17 -10.19 30.02 11.64
C ALA A 17 -9.71 28.55 11.74
N VAL A 18 -10.57 27.60 11.35
CA VAL A 18 -10.22 26.17 11.27
C VAL A 18 -9.14 25.95 10.20
N TRP A 19 -9.31 26.49 8.99
CA TRP A 19 -8.32 26.35 7.92
C TRP A 19 -6.97 26.98 8.28
N ASN A 20 -6.98 28.14 8.92
CA ASN A 20 -5.75 28.79 9.38
C ASN A 20 -5.02 27.92 10.42
N SER A 21 -5.77 27.37 11.38
CA SER A 21 -5.21 26.45 12.39
C SER A 21 -4.68 25.17 11.76
N LEU A 22 -5.44 24.54 10.86
CA LEU A 22 -5.02 23.34 10.14
C LEU A 22 -3.75 23.61 9.34
N THR A 23 -3.70 24.71 8.59
CA THR A 23 -2.52 25.07 7.80
C THR A 23 -1.29 25.24 8.70
N TRP A 24 -1.43 25.95 9.83
CA TRP A 24 -0.33 26.12 10.78
C TRP A 24 0.16 24.79 11.35
N HIS A 25 -0.75 23.91 11.76
CA HIS A 25 -0.40 22.59 12.30
C HIS A 25 0.24 21.69 11.24
N LEU A 26 -0.31 21.65 10.03
CA LEU A 26 0.25 20.88 8.92
C LEU A 26 1.64 21.40 8.53
N GLN A 27 1.82 22.72 8.44
CA GLN A 27 3.13 23.32 8.16
C GLN A 27 4.15 22.96 9.25
N ARG A 28 3.75 23.04 10.53
CA ARG A 28 4.62 22.68 11.64
C ARG A 28 4.98 21.20 11.63
N PHE A 29 4.00 20.34 11.38
CA PHE A 29 4.20 18.90 11.29
C PHE A 29 5.08 18.52 10.11
N TRP A 30 4.81 19.07 8.93
CA TRP A 30 5.57 18.80 7.70
C TRP A 30 6.99 19.36 7.77
N GLY A 31 7.18 20.52 8.39
CA GLY A 31 8.51 21.06 8.65
C GLY A 31 9.31 20.14 9.58
N ALA A 32 8.69 19.68 10.68
CA ALA A 32 9.34 18.75 11.62
C ALA A 32 9.66 17.39 10.98
N SER A 33 8.75 16.84 10.17
CA SER A 33 8.98 15.59 9.45
C SER A 33 10.12 15.72 8.43
N GLY A 34 10.21 16.86 7.73
CA GLY A 34 11.32 17.18 6.84
C GLY A 34 12.66 17.14 7.56
N HIS A 35 12.79 17.84 8.70
CA HIS A 35 14.02 17.80 9.50
C HIS A 35 14.37 16.40 9.99
N PHE A 36 13.36 15.62 10.42
CA PHE A 36 13.56 14.24 10.85
C PHE A 36 14.12 13.36 9.73
N TRP A 37 13.48 13.38 8.55
CA TRP A 37 13.94 12.59 7.40
C TRP A 37 15.31 13.03 6.90
N GLN A 38 15.56 14.34 6.87
CA GLN A 38 16.86 14.89 6.51
C GLN A 38 17.97 14.38 7.45
N ALA A 39 17.77 14.46 8.76
CA ALA A 39 18.74 13.97 9.73
C ALA A 39 19.01 12.46 9.59
N GLN A 40 17.96 11.68 9.28
CA GLN A 40 18.12 10.25 9.05
C GLN A 40 18.86 9.95 7.76
N TRP A 41 18.63 10.73 6.70
CA TRP A 41 19.33 10.60 5.43
C TRP A 41 20.81 10.98 5.56
N GLU A 42 21.11 12.07 6.25
CA GLU A 42 22.50 12.49 6.53
C GLU A 42 23.26 11.43 7.34
N ARG A 43 22.63 10.84 8.37
CA ARG A 43 23.23 9.72 9.12
C ARG A 43 23.51 8.52 8.23
N LEU A 44 22.60 8.19 7.32
CA LEU A 44 22.80 7.10 6.38
C LEU A 44 23.98 7.41 5.45
N LEU A 45 24.03 8.60 4.85
CA LEU A 45 25.12 9.02 3.97
C LEU A 45 26.48 8.97 4.69
N LEU A 46 26.57 9.48 5.91
CA LEU A 46 27.79 9.41 6.73
C LEU A 46 28.21 7.96 7.02
N THR A 47 27.27 7.05 7.26
CA THR A 47 27.58 5.62 7.50
C THR A 47 28.17 4.92 6.26
N PHE A 48 27.79 5.42 5.08
CA PHE A 48 28.21 4.89 3.78
C PHE A 48 29.23 5.78 3.06
N GLU A 49 29.84 6.75 3.77
CA GLU A 49 30.87 7.60 3.21
C GLU A 49 32.04 6.75 2.65
N GLY A 50 32.48 7.06 1.42
CA GLY A 50 33.46 6.26 0.68
C GLY A 50 32.96 4.91 0.14
N LYS A 51 31.69 4.54 0.37
CA LYS A 51 31.05 3.31 -0.12
C LYS A 51 29.71 3.60 -0.81
N GLU A 52 29.64 4.73 -1.52
CA GLU A 52 28.41 5.23 -2.16
C GLU A 52 27.82 4.22 -3.15
N TRP A 53 28.68 3.45 -3.84
CA TRP A 53 28.26 2.38 -4.73
C TRP A 53 27.45 1.30 -4.01
N VAL A 54 27.86 0.92 -2.80
CA VAL A 54 27.14 -0.08 -1.99
C VAL A 54 25.78 0.48 -1.57
N LEU A 55 25.73 1.75 -1.13
CA LEU A 55 24.47 2.43 -0.81
C LEU A 55 23.52 2.47 -2.01
N PHE A 56 24.03 2.81 -3.20
CA PHE A 56 23.25 2.86 -4.42
C PHE A 56 22.70 1.49 -4.81
N VAL A 57 23.55 0.46 -4.89
CA VAL A 57 23.13 -0.89 -5.29
C VAL A 57 22.14 -1.48 -4.30
N THR A 58 22.40 -1.32 -3.00
CA THR A 58 21.48 -1.80 -1.96
C THR A 58 20.16 -1.05 -1.98
N GLY A 59 20.17 0.28 -2.05
CA GLY A 59 18.95 1.09 -2.13
C GLY A 59 18.12 0.76 -3.37
N ALA A 60 18.77 0.71 -4.55
CA ALA A 60 18.12 0.41 -5.82
C ALA A 60 17.59 -1.03 -5.90
N THR A 61 18.13 -1.97 -5.12
CA THR A 61 17.64 -3.35 -5.08
C THR A 61 16.58 -3.55 -4.01
N TYR A 62 16.84 -3.16 -2.76
CA TYR A 62 15.94 -3.44 -1.64
C TYR A 62 14.64 -2.62 -1.71
N LEU A 63 14.67 -1.34 -2.11
CA LEU A 63 13.45 -0.52 -2.18
C LEU A 63 12.37 -1.12 -3.11
N PRO A 64 12.67 -1.45 -4.38
CA PRO A 64 11.65 -2.05 -5.25
C PRO A 64 11.27 -3.46 -4.82
N VAL A 65 12.22 -4.27 -4.33
CA VAL A 65 11.94 -5.65 -3.86
C VAL A 65 11.00 -5.63 -2.65
N LEU A 66 11.28 -4.79 -1.65
CA LEU A 66 10.43 -4.64 -0.47
C LEU A 66 9.05 -4.09 -0.85
N SER A 67 8.99 -3.09 -1.74
CA SER A 67 7.72 -2.55 -2.22
C SER A 67 6.90 -3.65 -2.91
N PHE A 68 7.52 -4.39 -3.84
CA PHE A 68 6.89 -5.50 -4.54
C PHE A 68 6.34 -6.53 -3.55
N TRP A 69 7.17 -7.05 -2.65
CA TRP A 69 6.75 -8.09 -1.72
C TRP A 69 5.74 -7.62 -0.68
N THR A 70 5.77 -6.34 -0.27
CA THR A 70 4.79 -5.81 0.69
C THR A 70 3.40 -5.75 0.05
N PHE A 71 3.28 -5.15 -1.13
CA PHE A 71 1.98 -5.04 -1.81
C PHE A 71 1.49 -6.40 -2.32
N ASN A 72 2.35 -7.17 -2.98
CA ASN A 72 1.97 -8.48 -3.49
C ASN A 72 1.76 -9.49 -2.37
N GLY A 73 2.51 -9.39 -1.26
CA GLY A 73 2.28 -10.20 -0.07
C GLY A 73 0.93 -9.91 0.56
N LEU A 74 0.52 -8.63 0.66
CA LEU A 74 -0.82 -8.29 1.11
C LEU A 74 -1.90 -8.85 0.18
N LEU A 75 -1.74 -8.69 -1.14
CA LEU A 75 -2.67 -9.25 -2.12
C LEU A 75 -2.72 -10.78 -2.04
N LEU A 76 -1.57 -11.44 -1.86
CA LEU A 76 -1.48 -12.89 -1.69
C LEU A 76 -2.20 -13.36 -0.42
N VAL A 77 -2.08 -12.63 0.69
CA VAL A 77 -2.85 -12.91 1.92
C VAL A 77 -4.35 -12.79 1.65
N VAL A 78 -4.78 -11.75 0.92
CA VAL A 78 -6.18 -11.58 0.54
C VAL A 78 -6.66 -12.73 -0.35
N ASP A 79 -5.84 -13.15 -1.30
CA ASP A 79 -6.18 -14.20 -2.26
C ASP A 79 -6.22 -15.59 -1.64
N THR A 80 -5.33 -15.87 -0.69
CA THR A 80 -5.26 -17.15 0.03
C THR A 80 -6.29 -17.27 1.15
N THR A 81 -6.58 -16.17 1.84
CA THR A 81 -7.51 -16.16 2.99
C THR A 81 -8.94 -15.87 2.58
N GLY A 82 -9.17 -15.28 1.39
CA GLY A 82 -10.49 -14.84 0.92
C GLY A 82 -11.09 -13.67 1.72
N LYS A 83 -10.29 -13.04 2.59
CA LYS A 83 -10.65 -11.93 3.48
C LYS A 83 -9.67 -10.78 3.29
N PRO A 84 -10.08 -9.51 3.52
CA PRO A 84 -11.36 -9.04 4.01
C PRO A 84 -12.44 -8.97 2.92
N ASN A 85 -13.70 -9.19 3.33
CA ASN A 85 -14.86 -9.20 2.44
C ASN A 85 -15.01 -7.93 1.58
N PHE A 86 -14.42 -6.79 1.97
CA PHE A 86 -14.46 -5.58 1.15
C PHE A 86 -13.70 -5.72 -0.18
N ILE A 87 -12.56 -6.42 -0.19
CA ILE A 87 -11.74 -6.59 -1.40
C ILE A 87 -12.23 -7.81 -2.20
N SER A 88 -12.54 -8.92 -1.52
CA SER A 88 -12.94 -10.17 -2.18
C SER A 88 -14.26 -10.07 -2.95
N ARG A 89 -15.17 -9.16 -2.56
CA ARG A 89 -16.43 -8.89 -3.26
C ARG A 89 -16.27 -8.30 -4.68
N TYR A 90 -15.11 -7.73 -5.01
CA TYR A 90 -14.84 -7.17 -6.35
C TYR A 90 -13.96 -8.08 -7.23
N ARG A 91 -13.73 -9.35 -6.84
CA ARG A 91 -12.96 -10.29 -7.66
C ARG A 91 -13.68 -10.58 -8.98
N ILE A 92 -13.02 -10.26 -10.10
CA ILE A 92 -13.56 -10.42 -11.46
C ILE A 92 -13.59 -11.91 -11.90
N GLN A 93 -12.72 -12.76 -11.34
CA GLN A 93 -12.61 -14.18 -11.69
C GLN A 93 -12.67 -15.07 -10.44
N ALA A 94 -13.88 -15.37 -9.98
CA ALA A 94 -14.10 -16.32 -8.89
C ALA A 94 -13.75 -17.75 -9.33
N GLY A 95 -13.05 -18.51 -8.50
CA GLY A 95 -12.77 -19.94 -8.74
C GLY A 95 -11.60 -20.28 -9.67
N LYS A 96 -11.05 -19.32 -10.43
CA LYS A 96 -10.01 -19.61 -11.44
C LYS A 96 -8.64 -19.94 -10.85
N ASN A 97 -8.31 -19.32 -9.72
CA ASN A 97 -7.04 -19.54 -9.00
C ASN A 97 -7.22 -20.46 -7.78
N ASP A 98 -8.38 -21.11 -7.64
CA ASP A 98 -8.61 -22.02 -6.53
C ASP A 98 -7.84 -23.33 -6.79
N PRO A 99 -7.26 -23.94 -5.75
CA PRO A 99 -6.49 -25.17 -5.92
C PRO A 99 -7.37 -26.27 -6.53
N VAL A 100 -6.87 -26.89 -7.60
CA VAL A 100 -7.55 -28.01 -8.27
C VAL A 100 -7.66 -29.16 -7.27
N ARG A 101 -8.88 -29.66 -7.05
CA ARG A 101 -9.07 -30.88 -6.26
C ARG A 101 -8.38 -32.03 -6.98
N VAL A 102 -7.50 -32.73 -6.26
CA VAL A 102 -6.86 -33.94 -6.74
C VAL A 102 -7.94 -35.03 -6.81
N ALA A 103 -8.64 -35.13 -7.94
CA ALA A 103 -9.42 -36.32 -8.24
C ALA A 103 -8.44 -37.46 -8.54
N PRO A 104 -8.70 -38.70 -8.12
CA PRO A 104 -7.93 -39.85 -8.58
C PRO A 104 -7.92 -39.83 -10.11
N ALA A 105 -6.73 -39.93 -10.71
CA ALA A 105 -6.64 -40.02 -12.16
C ALA A 105 -7.51 -41.20 -12.63
N PRO A 106 -8.34 -41.02 -13.69
CA PRO A 106 -9.09 -42.14 -14.23
C PRO A 106 -8.10 -43.25 -14.62
N PRO A 107 -8.42 -44.53 -14.35
CA PRO A 107 -7.53 -45.64 -14.69
C PRO A 107 -7.19 -45.56 -16.19
N CYS A 108 -5.90 -45.59 -16.52
CA CYS A 108 -5.45 -45.63 -17.91
C CYS A 108 -6.03 -46.88 -18.56
N HIS A 109 -6.99 -46.70 -19.48
CA HIS A 109 -7.43 -47.79 -20.35
C HIS A 109 -6.26 -48.20 -21.24
N SER A 110 -5.72 -49.40 -21.00
CA SER A 110 -4.82 -50.05 -21.96
C SER A 110 -5.61 -50.34 -23.23
N PRO A 111 -5.07 -50.06 -24.44
CA PRO A 111 -5.75 -50.41 -25.66
C PRO A 111 -5.87 -51.93 -25.74
N GLU A 112 -7.10 -52.43 -25.88
CA GLU A 112 -7.35 -53.84 -26.16
C GLU A 112 -6.62 -54.22 -27.46
N SER A 113 -5.71 -55.17 -27.35
CA SER A 113 -5.09 -55.86 -28.48
C SER A 113 -6.16 -56.74 -29.15
N GLY A 114 -6.96 -56.14 -30.03
CA GLY A 114 -7.83 -56.87 -30.95
C GLY A 114 -7.00 -57.48 -32.08
N GLY A 115 -7.07 -58.81 -32.21
CA GLY A 115 -6.42 -59.61 -33.25
C GLY A 115 -7.18 -59.68 -34.57
#